data_AF-A0A938SW33-F1
#
_entry.id   AF-A0A938SW33-F1
#
_cell.length_a   1.000
_cell.length_b   1.000
_cell.length_c   1.000
_cell.angle_alpha   90.00
_cell.angle_beta   90.00
_cell.angle_gamma   90.00
#
_symmetry.space_group_name_H-M   'P 1'
#
loop_
_entity.id
_entity.type
_entity.pdbx_description
1 polymer ?
#
loop_
_entity_poly.entity_id
_entity_poly.type
_entity_poly.pdbx_seq_one_letter_code
_entity_poly.pdbx_strand_id
1 'polypeptide(L)'
;MPRLAAALLLFALAGGACARQALVPAPPPRLAVEVPPPAPGPEYTWLPGHWEWTGRRYAWTPGRWVQAPPGAEWEDGRWLKRPRGWIWLPGHWR
;
A
#
# COMPACT_ATOMS: atom_id res chain seq x y z
N MET A 1 13.39 -42.61 13.73
CA MET A 1 13.21 -41.38 12.93
C MET A 1 12.10 -41.58 11.90
N PRO A 2 10.90 -41.02 12.15
CA PRO A 2 10.19 -40.26 11.12
C PRO A 2 9.85 -38.86 11.67
N ARG A 3 10.32 -37.79 11.03
CA ARG A 3 9.77 -37.12 9.83
C ARG A 3 8.72 -36.07 10.20
N LEU A 4 9.11 -34.82 9.91
CA LEU A 4 8.32 -33.69 9.43
C LEU A 4 7.74 -32.74 10.49
N ALA A 5 8.42 -31.59 10.58
CA ALA A 5 7.94 -30.37 11.21
C ALA A 5 6.71 -29.86 10.44
N ALA A 6 5.61 -29.66 11.16
CA ALA A 6 4.44 -28.96 10.66
C ALA A 6 4.74 -27.45 10.71
N ALA A 7 5.11 -26.86 9.57
CA ALA A 7 5.13 -25.41 9.42
C ALA A 7 3.68 -24.95 9.23
N LEU A 8 3.10 -24.36 10.28
CA LEU A 8 1.85 -23.61 10.16
C LEU A 8 2.09 -22.39 9.26
N LEU A 9 1.69 -22.50 8.00
CA LEU A 9 1.55 -21.35 7.11
C LEU A 9 0.36 -20.52 7.60
N LEU A 10 0.65 -19.48 8.37
CA LEU A 10 -0.31 -18.41 8.62
C LEU A 10 -0.55 -17.68 7.30
N PHE A 11 -1.63 -18.08 6.62
CA PHE A 11 -2.20 -17.35 5.49
C PHE A 11 -2.71 -16.02 6.04
N ALA A 12 -1.86 -15.00 6.02
CA ALA A 12 -2.30 -13.64 6.32
C ALA A 12 -3.25 -13.22 5.18
N LEU A 13 -4.55 -13.34 5.45
CA LEU A 13 -5.60 -12.65 4.71
C LEU A 13 -5.33 -11.15 4.81
N ALA A 14 -4.51 -10.61 3.92
CA ALA A 14 -4.41 -9.19 3.73
C ALA A 14 -5.72 -8.75 3.07
N GLY A 15 -6.68 -8.40 3.91
CA GLY A 15 -7.98 -7.90 3.53
C GLY A 15 -7.83 -6.80 2.50
N GLY A 16 -8.18 -7.13 1.25
CA GLY A 16 -8.63 -6.13 0.31
C GLY A 16 -9.94 -5.59 0.87
N ALA A 17 -9.86 -4.58 1.75
CA ALA A 17 -11.00 -3.75 2.01
C ALA A 17 -11.45 -3.27 0.64
N CYS A 18 -12.66 -3.66 0.21
CA CYS A 18 -13.36 -2.99 -0.86
C CYS A 18 -13.70 -1.60 -0.29
N ALA A 19 -12.68 -0.77 -0.15
CA ALA A 19 -12.85 0.63 0.14
C ALA A 19 -13.55 1.16 -1.10
N ARG A 20 -14.88 1.26 -1.01
CA ARG A 20 -15.69 2.03 -1.95
C ARG A 20 -14.92 3.32 -2.20
N GLN A 21 -14.41 3.50 -3.42
CA GLN A 21 -13.55 4.64 -3.75
C GLN A 21 -14.27 5.91 -3.30
N ALA A 22 -13.79 6.51 -2.21
CA ALA A 22 -14.46 7.63 -1.58
C ALA A 22 -14.11 8.89 -2.38
N LEU A 23 -15.15 9.62 -2.79
CA LEU A 23 -14.96 10.96 -3.36
C LEU A 23 -14.69 11.92 -2.21
N VAL A 24 -13.45 12.42 -2.13
CA VAL A 24 -13.00 13.32 -1.07
C VAL A 24 -13.09 14.77 -1.56
N PRO A 25 -13.76 15.68 -0.84
CA PRO A 25 -13.98 17.05 -1.31
C PRO A 25 -12.71 17.93 -1.25
N ALA A 26 -11.83 17.66 -0.29
CA ALA A 26 -10.57 18.40 -0.13
C ALA A 26 -9.44 17.76 -0.96
N PRO A 27 -8.47 18.54 -1.46
CA PRO A 27 -7.26 17.98 -2.05
C PRO A 27 -6.39 17.30 -0.97
N PRO A 28 -5.66 16.22 -1.32
CA PRO A 28 -4.67 15.67 -0.42
C PRO A 28 -3.55 16.70 -0.18
N PRO A 29 -2.92 16.70 1.00
CA PRO A 29 -1.68 17.44 1.19
C PRO A 29 -0.63 16.98 0.18
N ARG A 30 0.41 17.80 -0.05
CA ARG A 30 1.54 17.38 -0.88
C ARG A 30 2.11 16.08 -0.33
N LEU A 31 2.49 15.17 -1.22
CA LEU A 31 3.17 13.94 -0.82
C LEU A 31 4.46 14.34 -0.10
N ALA A 32 4.66 13.78 1.09
CA ALA A 32 5.97 13.83 1.71
C ALA A 32 6.91 13.01 0.82
N VAL A 33 8.09 13.56 0.54
CA VAL A 33 9.16 12.74 -0.05
C VAL A 33 9.61 11.79 1.04
N GLU A 34 9.35 10.50 0.88
CA GLU A 34 9.88 9.48 1.76
C GLU A 34 11.27 9.07 1.32
N VAL A 35 12.18 9.04 2.29
CA VAL A 35 13.46 8.33 2.15
C VAL A 35 13.27 6.97 2.81
N PRO A 36 13.17 5.88 2.04
CA PRO A 36 13.01 4.56 2.63
C PRO A 36 14.24 4.19 3.47
N PRO A 37 14.06 3.49 4.61
CA PRO A 37 15.19 2.91 5.33
C PRO A 37 15.87 1.83 4.47
N PRO A 38 17.08 1.35 4.84
CA PRO A 38 17.74 0.27 4.10
C PRO A 38 16.82 -0.93 3.88
N ALA A 39 16.85 -1.48 2.67
CA ALA A 39 16.05 -2.65 2.32
C ALA A 39 16.48 -3.87 3.17
N PRO A 40 15.53 -4.69 3.66
CA PRO A 40 15.86 -5.93 4.36
C PRO A 40 16.60 -6.95 3.49
N GLY A 41 16.43 -6.88 2.17
CA GLY A 41 17.08 -7.75 1.19
C GLY A 41 16.70 -7.38 -0.25
N PRO A 42 17.28 -8.06 -1.26
CA PRO A 42 17.09 -7.73 -2.68
C PRO A 42 15.68 -8.05 -3.21
N GLU A 43 14.96 -8.98 -2.57
CA GLU A 43 13.59 -9.38 -2.95
C GLU A 43 12.51 -8.41 -2.45
N TYR A 44 12.89 -7.32 -1.78
CA TYR A 44 11.96 -6.35 -1.20
C TYR A 44 11.77 -5.16 -2.13
N THR A 45 10.52 -4.77 -2.33
CA THR A 45 10.14 -3.53 -2.99
C THR A 45 9.59 -2.56 -1.98
N TRP A 46 9.97 -1.29 -2.13
CA TRP A 46 9.43 -0.20 -1.32
C TRP A 46 8.04 0.16 -1.83
N LEU A 47 7.03 0.02 -0.95
CA LEU A 47 5.72 0.58 -1.16
C LEU A 47 5.68 1.93 -0.45
N PRO A 48 5.68 3.06 -1.17
CA PRO A 48 5.62 4.36 -0.54
C PRO A 48 4.31 4.54 0.21
N GLY A 49 4.41 5.34 1.27
CA GLY A 49 3.29 5.80 2.05
C GLY A 49 2.40 6.74 1.25
N HIS A 50 1.22 6.96 1.78
CA HIS A 50 0.23 7.81 1.15
C HIS A 50 -0.70 8.45 2.16
N TRP A 51 -1.35 9.52 1.72
CA TRP A 51 -2.45 10.11 2.46
C TRP A 51 -3.69 9.24 2.30
N GLU A 52 -4.22 8.76 3.42
CA GLU A 52 -5.50 8.06 3.51
C GLU A 52 -6.58 9.01 4.03
N TRP A 53 -7.77 8.95 3.44
CA TRP A 53 -8.91 9.73 3.92
C TRP A 53 -9.72 8.94 4.94
N THR A 54 -9.73 9.41 6.19
CA THR A 54 -10.41 8.74 7.32
C THR A 54 -11.93 9.01 7.39
N GLY A 55 -12.51 9.67 6.38
CA GLY A 55 -13.87 10.18 6.42
C GLY A 55 -14.00 11.59 7.01
N ARG A 56 -12.98 12.06 7.77
CA ARG A 56 -12.96 13.40 8.39
C ARG A 56 -11.71 14.21 8.07
N ARG A 57 -10.55 13.54 7.99
CA ARG A 57 -9.25 14.16 7.74
C ARG A 57 -8.33 13.22 6.98
N TYR A 58 -7.27 13.78 6.40
CA TYR A 58 -6.15 13.00 5.90
C TYR A 58 -5.30 12.47 7.06
N ALA A 59 -4.95 11.19 7.01
CA ALA A 59 -3.97 10.54 7.87
C ALA A 59 -2.84 10.00 6.99
N TRP A 60 -1.61 10.10 7.48
CA TRP A 60 -0.46 9.55 6.78
C TRP A 60 -0.34 8.07 7.09
N THR A 61 -0.35 7.25 6.05
CA THR A 61 -0.03 5.82 6.15
C THR A 61 1.43 5.66 5.68
N PRO A 62 2.38 5.30 6.57
CA PRO A 62 3.79 5.22 6.22
C PRO A 62 4.06 4.10 5.21
N GLY A 63 5.10 4.30 4.39
CA GLY A 63 5.57 3.28 3.48
C GLY A 63 6.16 2.07 4.20
N ARG A 64 6.34 0.98 3.46
CA ARG A 64 6.91 -0.26 3.99
C ARG A 64 7.64 -1.04 2.92
N TRP A 65 8.61 -1.83 3.36
CA TRP A 65 9.20 -2.89 2.56
C TRP A 65 8.27 -4.10 2.54
N VAL A 66 8.01 -4.64 1.36
CA VAL A 66 7.31 -5.91 1.18
C VAL A 66 8.06 -6.76 0.17
N GLN A 67 8.02 -8.08 0.37
CA GLN A 67 8.59 -9.02 -0.59
C GLN A 67 7.75 -9.00 -1.87
N ALA A 68 8.39 -8.72 -3.00
CA ALA A 68 7.71 -8.66 -4.28
C ALA A 68 7.27 -10.07 -4.72
N PRO A 69 6.07 -10.21 -5.31
CA PRO A 69 5.74 -11.40 -6.07
C PRO A 69 6.77 -11.61 -7.21
N PRO A 70 7.11 -12.86 -7.56
CA PRO A 70 8.08 -13.12 -8.63
C PRO A 70 7.66 -12.47 -9.95
N GLY A 71 8.53 -11.64 -10.52
CA GLY A 71 8.31 -10.95 -11.80
C GLY A 71 7.31 -9.81 -11.76
N ALA A 72 6.83 -9.40 -10.59
CA ALA A 72 5.91 -8.28 -10.45
C ALA A 72 6.64 -6.97 -10.17
N GLU A 73 6.11 -5.88 -10.71
CA GLU A 73 6.57 -4.52 -10.40
C GLU A 73 5.48 -3.76 -9.66
N TRP A 74 5.88 -2.91 -8.71
CA TRP A 74 4.92 -2.07 -8.00
C TRP A 74 4.62 -0.79 -8.78
N GLU A 75 3.34 -0.53 -9.06
CA GLU A 75 2.85 0.77 -9.50
C GLU A 75 2.28 1.53 -8.30
N ASP A 76 2.80 2.74 -8.06
CA ASP A 76 2.37 3.59 -6.94
C ASP A 76 0.91 4.02 -7.06
N GLY A 77 0.25 4.04 -5.89
CA GLY A 77 -1.06 4.63 -5.76
C GLY A 77 -1.00 6.13 -5.97
N ARG A 78 -2.10 6.71 -6.47
CA ARG A 78 -2.17 8.14 -6.73
C ARG A 78 -3.56 8.71 -6.45
N TRP A 79 -3.57 9.95 -6.00
CA TRP A 79 -4.79 10.75 -5.91
C TRP A 79 -5.11 11.34 -7.28
N LEU A 80 -6.30 11.05 -7.79
CA LEU A 80 -6.78 11.58 -9.06
C LEU A 80 -7.87 12.63 -8.83
N LYS A 81 -7.68 13.81 -9.42
CA LYS A 81 -8.67 14.89 -9.40
C LYS A 81 -9.87 14.52 -10.27
N ARG A 82 -11.07 14.73 -9.74
CA ARG A 82 -12.37 14.58 -10.41
C ARG A 82 -13.18 15.89 -10.29
N PRO A 83 -14.25 16.10 -11.08
CA PRO A 83 -15.02 17.34 -11.03
C PRO A 83 -15.58 17.71 -9.65
N ARG A 84 -15.90 16.70 -8.82
CA ARG A 84 -16.52 16.88 -7.50
C ARG A 84 -15.59 16.53 -6.32
N GLY A 85 -14.29 16.37 -6.56
CA GLY A 85 -13.35 15.99 -5.50
C GLY A 85 -12.18 15.16 -6.00
N TRP A 86 -11.66 14.31 -5.13
CA TRP A 86 -10.49 13.49 -5.36
C TRP A 86 -10.82 12.03 -5.07
N ILE A 87 -10.25 11.12 -5.85
CA ILE A 87 -10.34 9.69 -5.59
C ILE A 87 -8.93 9.14 -5.41
N TRP A 88 -8.78 8.22 -4.45
CA TRP A 88 -7.56 7.45 -4.31
C TRP A 88 -7.62 6.27 -5.26
N LEU A 89 -6.61 6.15 -6.13
CA LEU A 89 -6.34 4.94 -6.89
C LEU A 89 -5.27 4.17 -6.10
N PRO A 90 -5.60 3.00 -5.52
CA PRO A 90 -4.61 2.19 -4.82
C PRO A 90 -3.48 1.78 -5.77
N GLY A 91 -2.27 1.74 -5.23
CA GLY A 91 -1.17 1.10 -5.94
C GLY A 91 -1.40 -0.39 -6.07
N HIS A 92 -0.76 -1.01 -7.05
CA HIS A 92 -0.94 -2.41 -7.36
C HIS A 92 0.31 -3.01 -8.00
N TRP A 93 0.38 -4.32 -7.98
CA TRP A 93 1.39 -5.07 -8.71
C TRP A 93 0.98 -5.20 -10.18
N ARG A 94 1.94 -5.04 -11.08
CA ARG A 94 1.81 -5.27 -12.52
C ARG A 94 2.69 -6.42 -12.98
#